data_AF-A0A9P9DF13-F1
#
_entry.id   AF-A0A9P9DF13-F1
#
_cell.length_a   1.000
_cell.length_b   1.000
_cell.length_c   1.000
_cell.angle_alpha   90.00
_cell.angle_beta   90.00
_cell.angle_gamma   90.00
#
_symmetry.space_group_name_H-M   'P 1'
#
loop_
_entity.id
_entity.type
_entity.pdbx_description
1 polymer ?
#
loop_
_entity_poly.entity_id
_entity_poly.type
_entity_poly.pdbx_seq_one_letter_code
_entity_poly.pdbx_strand_id
1 'polypeptide(L)'
;MSRHHPDLVMCRKQAGISIGRLCDKCDGKCPVCDSYVRPTTLARICDECSFGNYQNKCVVCGGEGISDAFYCFECTRLEKDRDGCPKIINLGSSRTDLFYQKKNFRNH
;
A
#
# COMPACT_ATOMS: atom_id res chain seq x y z
N MET A 1 2.60 -7.25 -1.01
CA MET A 1 1.44 -7.62 -0.16
C MET A 1 0.30 -6.74 -0.58
N SER A 2 -0.18 -6.89 -1.81
CA SER A 2 -1.39 -6.18 -2.23
C SER A 2 -2.27 -7.02 -3.16
N ARG A 3 -1.72 -7.85 -4.06
CA ARG A 3 -2.55 -8.69 -4.95
C ARG A 3 -2.76 -10.13 -4.47
N HIS A 4 -1.79 -10.71 -3.77
CA HIS A 4 -1.82 -12.13 -3.38
C HIS A 4 -2.72 -12.44 -2.17
N HIS A 5 -3.22 -11.40 -1.50
CA HIS A 5 -4.00 -11.51 -0.27
C HIS A 5 -5.40 -10.93 -0.53
N PRO A 6 -6.42 -11.77 -0.77
CA PRO A 6 -7.76 -11.32 -1.14
C PRO A 6 -8.49 -10.59 0.01
N ASP A 7 -7.98 -10.71 1.23
CA ASP A 7 -8.49 -10.06 2.44
C ASP A 7 -8.04 -8.60 2.57
N LEU A 8 -7.10 -8.11 1.75
CA LEU A 8 -6.66 -6.72 1.82
C LEU A 8 -7.64 -5.78 1.13
N VAL A 9 -8.04 -4.73 1.85
CA VAL A 9 -9.03 -3.73 1.43
C VAL A 9 -8.32 -2.42 1.15
N MET A 10 -8.47 -1.93 -0.09
CA MET A 10 -8.04 -0.59 -0.50
C MET A 10 -9.06 0.46 -0.08
N CYS A 11 -8.58 1.66 0.24
CA CYS A 11 -9.40 2.79 0.65
C CYS A 11 -10.40 3.23 -0.42
N ARG A 12 -9.95 3.42 -1.67
CA ARG A 12 -10.76 3.85 -2.83
C ARG A 12 -11.58 5.14 -2.68
N LYS A 13 -11.29 5.95 -1.65
CA LYS A 13 -11.82 7.32 -1.56
C LYS A 13 -11.22 8.20 -2.66
N GLN A 14 -11.87 9.34 -2.92
CA GLN A 14 -11.38 10.36 -3.87
C GLN A 14 -9.91 10.70 -3.58
N ALA A 15 -9.05 10.55 -4.57
CA ALA A 15 -7.64 10.89 -4.42
C ALA A 15 -7.47 12.41 -4.28
N GLY A 16 -6.64 12.83 -3.31
CA GLY A 16 -6.29 14.22 -3.09
C GLY A 16 -4.99 14.59 -3.79
N ILE A 17 -4.33 15.64 -3.30
CA ILE A 17 -3.03 16.10 -3.81
C ILE A 17 -1.84 15.37 -3.17
N SER A 18 -2.05 14.72 -2.02
CA SER A 18 -1.00 14.07 -1.25
C SER A 18 -0.41 12.88 -2.00
N ILE A 19 0.91 12.77 -1.98
CA ILE A 19 1.65 11.68 -2.63
C ILE A 19 1.65 10.44 -1.74
N GLY A 20 1.34 9.28 -2.32
CA GLY A 20 1.49 8.00 -1.65
C GLY A 20 2.97 7.65 -1.46
N ARG A 21 3.32 7.09 -0.30
CA ARG A 21 4.69 6.70 0.03
C ARG A 21 4.82 5.18 0.14
N LEU A 22 6.02 4.64 -0.06
CA LEU A 22 6.36 3.23 0.14
C LEU A 22 7.50 3.11 1.16
N CYS A 23 7.47 2.06 1.98
CA CYS A 23 8.58 1.74 2.86
C CYS A 23 9.68 0.97 2.10
N ASP A 24 10.84 0.83 2.72
CA ASP A 24 11.97 -0.02 2.28
C ASP A 24 11.56 -1.38 1.68
N LYS A 25 10.70 -2.13 2.37
CA LYS A 25 10.24 -3.48 1.96
C LYS A 25 9.25 -3.47 0.81
N CYS A 26 8.61 -2.34 0.56
CA CYS A 26 7.62 -2.18 -0.51
C CYS A 26 8.12 -1.29 -1.63
N ASP A 27 9.38 -0.87 -1.59
CA ASP A 27 9.93 0.08 -2.54
C ASP A 27 9.81 -0.43 -3.98
N GLY A 28 9.49 0.49 -4.89
CA GLY A 28 9.26 0.21 -6.31
C GLY A 28 8.00 -0.59 -6.64
N LYS A 29 7.22 -1.09 -5.66
CA LYS A 29 6.00 -1.87 -5.94
C LYS A 29 4.85 -0.98 -6.41
N CYS A 30 4.22 -1.40 -7.50
CA CYS A 30 2.91 -0.91 -7.89
C CYS A 30 1.87 -1.27 -6.82
N PRO A 31 1.12 -0.30 -6.24
CA PRO A 31 0.15 -0.55 -5.18
C PRO A 31 -1.01 -1.49 -5.57
N VAL A 32 -1.24 -1.71 -6.86
CA VAL A 32 -2.39 -2.47 -7.38
C VAL A 32 -2.02 -3.90 -7.75
N CYS A 33 -0.88 -4.09 -8.41
CA CYS A 33 -0.48 -5.39 -8.94
C CYS A 33 0.81 -5.96 -8.35
N ASP A 34 1.42 -5.29 -7.38
CA ASP A 34 2.72 -5.65 -6.78
C ASP A 34 3.90 -5.71 -7.80
N SER A 35 3.72 -5.24 -9.04
CA SER A 35 4.78 -5.21 -10.07
C SER A 35 5.85 -4.16 -9.76
N TYR A 36 7.12 -4.45 -10.09
CA TYR A 36 8.27 -3.55 -9.88
C TYR A 36 8.74 -2.85 -11.16
N VAL A 37 8.09 -3.10 -12.29
CA VAL A 37 8.58 -2.65 -13.60
C VAL A 37 7.75 -1.51 -14.18
N ARG A 38 8.44 -0.60 -14.88
CA ARG A 38 7.86 0.50 -15.66
C ARG A 38 6.91 1.40 -14.82
N PRO A 39 7.40 2.04 -13.74
CA PRO A 39 6.62 3.05 -13.02
C PRO A 39 6.25 4.19 -13.97
N THR A 40 4.97 4.60 -13.98
CA THR A 40 4.44 5.56 -14.98
C THR A 40 3.67 6.69 -14.30
N THR A 41 2.58 6.38 -13.59
CA THR A 41 1.76 7.40 -12.91
C THR A 41 2.15 7.49 -11.44
N LEU A 42 2.37 8.70 -10.92
CA LEU A 42 2.61 8.92 -9.50
C LEU A 42 1.31 8.72 -8.70
N ALA A 43 1.36 7.89 -7.66
CA ALA A 43 0.18 7.51 -6.90
C ALA A 43 -0.22 8.61 -5.89
N ARG A 44 -1.50 8.97 -5.89
CA ARG A 44 -2.07 9.97 -4.98
C ARG A 44 -2.99 9.29 -3.96
N ILE A 45 -3.00 9.80 -2.74
CA ILE A 45 -3.83 9.30 -1.63
C ILE A 45 -4.91 10.32 -1.27
N CYS A 46 -6.01 9.85 -0.67
CA CYS A 46 -7.07 10.74 -0.18
C CYS A 46 -6.61 11.54 1.05
N ASP A 47 -7.31 12.63 1.34
CA ASP A 47 -6.94 13.56 2.41
C ASP A 47 -6.92 12.90 3.79
N GLU A 48 -7.90 12.03 4.08
CA GLU A 48 -7.94 11.26 5.33
C GLU A 48 -6.73 10.33 5.49
N CYS A 49 -6.32 9.66 4.41
CA CYS A 49 -5.18 8.75 4.41
C CYS A 49 -3.84 9.49 4.56
N SER A 50 -3.84 10.81 4.33
CA SER A 50 -2.68 11.68 4.47
C SER A 50 -2.63 12.44 5.80
N PHE A 51 -3.63 12.27 6.67
CA PHE A 51 -3.76 13.03 7.90
C PHE A 51 -3.21 12.30 9.14
N GLY A 52 -2.66 13.06 10.09
CA GLY A 52 -2.24 12.58 11.41
C GLY A 52 -1.22 11.44 11.35
N ASN A 53 -1.43 10.40 12.16
CA ASN A 53 -0.50 9.26 12.26
C ASN A 53 -0.39 8.42 10.97
N TYR A 54 -1.30 8.61 10.01
CA TYR A 54 -1.26 7.96 8.71
C TYR A 54 -0.37 8.69 7.70
N GLN A 55 0.06 9.91 8.00
CA GLN A 55 0.97 10.70 7.18
C GLN A 55 2.31 9.98 7.01
N ASN A 56 2.89 10.07 5.80
CA ASN A 56 4.17 9.46 5.45
C ASN A 56 4.25 7.95 5.74
N LYS A 57 3.10 7.26 5.83
CA LYS A 57 3.05 5.79 5.96
C LYS A 57 2.94 5.13 4.60
N CYS A 58 3.57 3.96 4.49
CA CYS A 58 3.55 3.10 3.32
C CYS A 58 2.11 2.74 2.91
N VAL A 59 1.76 2.98 1.65
CA VAL A 59 0.40 2.71 1.13
C VAL A 59 0.05 1.22 1.11
N VAL A 60 1.04 0.34 1.10
CA VAL A 60 0.84 -1.12 1.02
C VAL A 60 0.77 -1.78 2.41
N CYS A 61 1.65 -1.39 3.34
CA CYS A 61 1.83 -2.12 4.61
C CYS A 61 1.73 -1.27 5.88
N GLY A 62 1.58 0.05 5.75
CA GLY A 62 1.52 0.99 6.88
C GLY A 62 2.85 1.25 7.61
N GLY A 63 3.97 0.73 7.11
CA GLY A 63 5.33 1.04 7.61
C GLY A 63 5.74 2.50 7.34
N GLU A 64 6.95 2.88 7.75
CA GLU A 64 7.50 4.22 7.51
C GLU A 64 7.84 4.42 6.03
N GLY A 65 7.30 5.47 5.41
CA GLY A 65 7.41 5.73 3.97
C GLY A 65 8.66 6.54 3.62
N ILE A 66 9.47 6.00 2.73
CA ILE A 66 10.79 6.52 2.34
C ILE A 66 10.80 6.99 0.87
N SER A 67 10.11 6.27 -0.01
CA SER A 67 10.06 6.56 -1.45
C SER A 67 8.65 6.91 -1.90
N ASP A 68 8.53 7.57 -3.05
CA ASP A 68 7.23 7.85 -3.67
C ASP A 68 6.65 6.59 -4.34
N ALA A 69 5.34 6.42 -4.22
CA ALA A 69 4.61 5.31 -4.83
C ALA A 69 4.24 5.64 -6.28
N PHE A 70 4.40 4.66 -7.17
CA PHE A 70 4.02 4.76 -8.57
C PHE A 70 3.13 3.60 -8.99
N TYR A 71 2.14 3.87 -9.83
CA TYR A 71 1.46 2.85 -10.61
C TYR A 71 2.33 2.44 -11.80
N CYS A 72 2.36 1.14 -12.10
CA CYS A 72 3.05 0.65 -13.28
C CYS A 72 2.28 0.99 -14.57
N PHE A 73 2.98 0.96 -15.70
CA PHE A 73 2.44 1.24 -17.03
C PHE A 73 1.17 0.45 -17.35
N GLU A 74 1.12 -0.83 -16.98
CA GLU A 74 -0.04 -1.68 -17.26
C GLU A 74 -1.26 -1.25 -16.45
N CYS A 75 -1.09 -0.90 -15.17
CA CYS A 75 -2.17 -0.40 -14.34
C CYS A 75 -2.68 0.96 -14.83
N THR A 76 -1.79 1.85 -15.26
CA THR A 76 -2.16 3.11 -15.90
C THR A 76 -2.94 2.88 -17.19
N ARG A 77 -2.48 1.94 -18.04
CA ARG A 77 -3.14 1.64 -19.32
C ARG A 77 -4.54 1.04 -19.14
N LEU A 78 -4.74 0.29 -18.07
CA LEU A 78 -6.04 -0.27 -17.67
C LEU A 78 -6.88 0.71 -16.82
N GLU A 79 -6.41 1.96 -16.68
CA GLU A 79 -7.04 3.03 -15.88
C GLU A 79 -7.26 2.69 -14.40
N LYS A 80 -6.55 1.69 -13.86
CA LYS A 80 -6.63 1.29 -12.45
C LYS A 80 -6.03 2.34 -11.50
N ASP A 81 -5.19 3.22 -12.03
CA ASP A 81 -4.69 4.39 -11.30
C ASP A 81 -5.77 5.43 -11.01
N ARG A 82 -6.96 5.30 -11.62
CA ARG A 82 -8.11 6.20 -11.43
C ARG A 82 -9.19 5.65 -10.49
N ASP A 83 -9.02 4.44 -9.95
CA ASP A 83 -9.98 3.81 -9.03
C ASP A 83 -10.09 4.50 -7.66
N GLY A 84 -9.20 5.46 -7.38
CA GLY A 84 -9.16 6.23 -6.13
C GLY A 84 -7.91 5.97 -5.30
N CYS A 85 -8.00 6.22 -3.99
CA CYS A 85 -6.89 6.09 -3.06
C CYS A 85 -6.40 4.62 -2.93
N PRO A 86 -5.13 4.31 -3.25
CA PRO A 86 -4.60 2.94 -3.26
C PRO A 86 -4.14 2.44 -1.88
N LYS A 87 -4.37 3.21 -0.81
CA LYS A 87 -3.90 2.86 0.53
C LYS A 87 -4.68 1.68 1.10
N ILE A 88 -3.97 0.66 1.60
CA ILE A 88 -4.55 -0.46 2.33
C ILE A 88 -4.93 -0.01 3.74
N ILE A 89 -6.20 -0.23 4.13
CA ILE A 89 -6.74 0.26 5.41
C ILE A 89 -6.78 -0.80 6.51
N ASN A 90 -6.83 -2.08 6.14
CA ASN A 90 -6.89 -3.17 7.11
C ASN A 90 -5.56 -3.92 7.23
N LEU A 91 -5.39 -4.62 8.35
CA LEU A 91 -4.27 -5.51 8.57
C LEU A 91 -4.67 -6.92 8.10
N GLY A 92 -3.97 -7.46 7.09
CA GLY A 92 -4.27 -8.80 6.57
C GLY A 92 -3.97 -9.93 7.56
N SER A 93 -4.74 -11.01 7.43
CA SER A 93 -4.68 -12.26 8.17
C SER A 93 -3.27 -12.85 8.28
N SER A 94 -2.52 -12.87 7.18
CA SER A 94 -1.17 -13.45 7.18
C SER A 94 -0.21 -12.71 8.13
N ARG A 95 -0.42 -11.41 8.36
CA ARG A 95 0.41 -10.63 9.29
C ARG A 95 -0.01 -10.82 10.73
N THR A 96 -1.31 -10.97 10.99
CA THR A 96 -1.82 -11.30 12.34
C THR A 96 -1.35 -12.68 12.76
N ASP A 97 -1.43 -13.67 11.87
CA ASP A 97 -1.05 -15.05 12.17
C ASP A 97 0.44 -15.15 12.48
N LEU A 98 1.29 -14.50 11.67
CA LEU A 98 2.73 -14.47 11.89
C LEU A 98 3.11 -13.84 13.24
N PHE A 99 2.36 -12.82 13.68
CA PHE A 99 2.57 -12.21 14.99
C PHE A 99 2.29 -13.20 16.13
N TYR A 100 1.16 -13.91 16.08
CA TYR A 100 0.78 -14.87 17.12
C TYR A 100 1.70 -16.10 17.12
N GLN A 101 2.12 -16.60 15.95
CA GLN A 101 3.10 -17.67 15.87
C GLN A 101 4.40 -17.29 16.57
N LYS A 102 4.96 -16.11 16.29
CA LYS A 102 6.19 -15.62 16.93
C LYS A 102 6.06 -15.42 18.45
N LYS A 103 4.87 -15.04 18.93
CA LYS A 103 4.61 -14.91 20.37
C LYS A 103 4.62 -16.27 21.07
N ASN A 104 4.04 -17.30 20.45
CA ASN A 104 4.02 -18.65 21.02
C ASN A 104 5.44 -19.25 21.14
N PHE A 105 6.31 -19.02 20.14
CA PHE A 105 7.71 -19.49 20.19
C PHE A 105 8.58 -18.75 21.23
N ARG A 106 8.22 -17.53 21.63
CA ARG A 106 8.95 -16.79 22.69
C ARG A 106 8.60 -17.24 24.11
N ASN A 107 7.51 -17.99 24.26
CA ASN A 107 7.01 -18.48 25.55
C ASN A 107 7.41 -19.94 25.83
N HIS A 108 8.27 -20.52 24.99
CA HIS A 108 8.99 -21.79 25.23
C HIS A 108 10.49 -21.49 25.16
#